data_AF-A0A9W6HUZ4-F1
#
_entry.id   AF-A0A9W6HUZ4-F1
#
_cell.length_a   1.000
_cell.length_b   1.000
_cell.length_c   1.000
_cell.angle_alpha   90.00
_cell.angle_beta   90.00
_cell.angle_gamma   90.00
#
_symmetry.space_group_name_H-M   'P 1'
#
loop_
_entity.id
_entity.type
_entity.pdbx_description
1 polymer ?
#
loop_
_entity_poly.entity_id
_entity_poly.type
_entity_poly.pdbx_seq_one_letter_code
_entity_poly.pdbx_strand_id
1 'polypeptide(L)'
;MSALDLIPAGHTFTAEEITAYADPERRSLEQALTEADVLISAPHAGAAIPEELAPFLSPALTRRLQYDFTDVATAAIVRRWAAIDPRVVAVVNPHPRLVRDPNRARPADIAGDLATAIERTRAAGAWQKVDLSGVDAIRPVTFSFFPILEVPEDDDALHRLVSTFVEVGERGLGVYERVRDALSERMLERALRTGSSFTRLSFHDTMNTTTTREGAVSVPRAEKDRLPRVVALSNRGGSRGESRDPADPPTMDAARLRALAEAHRAGFRVSQADDVALNKPYLGSQEILAAGARFREVAKDAARTGAQLDAVQAEFLREFLLGDAATAVLHEPGTDWITEDPTHVDEIAQACKRSWDLYRAS
;
A
#
# COMPACT_ATOMS: atom_id res chain seq x y z
N MET A 1 25.47 -14.58 1.41
CA MET A 1 24.45 -13.73 0.77
C MET A 1 23.11 -14.17 1.32
N SER A 2 22.27 -13.26 1.83
CA SER A 2 20.90 -13.63 2.18
C SER A 2 20.19 -14.06 0.91
N ALA A 3 19.50 -15.20 0.94
CA ALA A 3 18.63 -15.57 -0.16
C ALA A 3 17.52 -14.52 -0.30
N LEU A 4 17.14 -14.21 -1.54
CA LEU A 4 15.92 -13.44 -1.82
C LEU A 4 14.70 -14.24 -1.35
N ASP A 5 13.64 -13.52 -1.02
CA ASP A 5 12.37 -14.14 -0.66
C ASP A 5 11.54 -14.37 -1.93
N LEU A 6 11.23 -15.63 -2.25
CA LEU A 6 10.60 -16.02 -3.51
C LEU A 6 9.26 -16.71 -3.28
N ILE A 7 8.29 -16.38 -4.13
CA ILE A 7 7.01 -17.10 -4.22
C ILE A 7 7.24 -18.33 -5.12
N PRO A 8 6.89 -19.55 -4.69
CA PRO A 8 7.10 -20.76 -5.49
C PRO A 8 6.49 -20.65 -6.90
N ALA A 9 7.23 -21.10 -7.90
CA ALA A 9 6.78 -21.08 -9.28
C ALA A 9 5.42 -21.80 -9.45
N GLY A 10 4.53 -21.21 -10.24
CA GLY A 10 3.18 -21.72 -10.51
C GLY A 10 2.15 -21.37 -9.43
N HIS A 11 2.54 -20.78 -8.30
CA HIS A 11 1.58 -20.44 -7.25
C HIS A 11 0.59 -19.37 -7.73
N THR A 12 -0.69 -19.62 -7.49
CA THR A 12 -1.79 -18.68 -7.73
C THR A 12 -2.48 -18.45 -6.40
N PHE A 13 -2.49 -17.20 -5.94
CA PHE A 13 -3.09 -16.83 -4.68
C PHE A 13 -4.62 -16.98 -4.75
N THR A 14 -5.20 -17.34 -3.62
CA THR A 14 -6.64 -17.41 -3.40
C THR A 14 -7.14 -16.17 -2.67
N ALA A 15 -8.47 -15.96 -2.66
CA ALA A 15 -9.06 -14.87 -1.91
C ALA A 15 -8.84 -15.02 -0.40
N GLU A 16 -8.84 -16.27 0.08
CA GLU A 16 -8.65 -16.65 1.47
C GLU A 16 -7.24 -16.33 1.97
N GLU A 17 -6.21 -16.55 1.15
CA GLU A 17 -4.81 -16.25 1.52
C GLU A 17 -4.54 -14.76 1.72
N ILE A 18 -5.22 -13.92 0.93
CA ILE A 18 -4.97 -12.48 0.90
C ILE A 18 -5.97 -11.65 1.70
N THR A 19 -7.06 -12.26 2.18
CA THR A 19 -8.10 -11.58 2.98
C THR A 19 -7.93 -11.89 4.46
N ALA A 20 -7.92 -10.86 5.30
CA ALA A 20 -7.87 -11.00 6.75
C ALA A 20 -9.10 -10.37 7.40
N TYR A 21 -9.63 -11.05 8.41
CA TYR A 21 -10.77 -10.63 9.22
C TYR A 21 -10.77 -11.41 10.55
N ALA A 22 -11.58 -10.97 11.51
CA ALA A 22 -11.63 -11.58 12.84
C ALA A 22 -12.27 -12.97 12.84
N ASP A 23 -11.68 -13.89 13.63
CA ASP A 23 -12.18 -15.24 13.90
C ASP A 23 -12.53 -16.08 12.65
N PRO A 24 -11.63 -16.23 11.66
CA PRO A 24 -11.93 -16.94 10.41
C PRO A 24 -12.24 -18.44 10.60
N GLU A 25 -11.85 -19.03 11.74
CA GLU A 25 -12.22 -20.40 12.11
C GLU A 25 -13.69 -20.55 12.55
N ARG A 26 -14.34 -19.44 12.93
CA ARG A 26 -15.70 -19.41 13.49
C ARG A 26 -16.66 -18.57 12.68
N ARG A 27 -16.15 -17.69 11.82
CA ARG A 27 -16.92 -16.75 11.01
C ARG A 27 -16.58 -16.95 9.54
N SER A 28 -17.59 -16.92 8.69
CA SER A 28 -17.36 -16.80 7.25
C SER A 28 -17.06 -15.34 6.87
N LEU A 29 -16.47 -15.16 5.69
CA LEU A 29 -16.28 -13.83 5.11
C LEU A 29 -17.61 -13.07 4.96
N GLU A 30 -18.71 -13.76 4.64
CA GLU A 30 -20.05 -13.16 4.61
C GLU A 30 -20.44 -12.55 5.96
N GLN A 31 -20.19 -13.26 7.06
CA GLN A 31 -20.47 -12.79 8.43
C GLN A 31 -19.51 -11.70 8.89
N ALA A 32 -18.28 -11.66 8.38
CA ALA A 32 -17.38 -10.54 8.63
C ALA A 32 -17.91 -9.27 7.95
N LEU A 33 -18.36 -9.39 6.70
CA LEU A 33 -18.84 -8.27 5.90
C LEU A 33 -20.17 -7.69 6.39
N THR A 34 -20.93 -8.38 7.24
CA THR A 34 -22.14 -7.79 7.85
C THR A 34 -21.83 -6.72 8.89
N GLU A 35 -20.68 -6.83 9.58
CA GLU A 35 -20.29 -5.94 10.68
C GLU A 35 -19.23 -4.93 10.27
N ALA A 36 -18.47 -5.20 9.22
CA ALA A 36 -17.34 -4.38 8.82
C ALA A 36 -17.73 -2.97 8.36
N ASP A 37 -17.17 -1.91 8.94
CA ASP A 37 -17.33 -0.55 8.41
C ASP A 37 -16.08 -0.05 7.69
N VAL A 38 -14.96 -0.78 7.79
CA VAL A 38 -13.71 -0.47 7.09
C VAL A 38 -13.25 -1.64 6.23
N LEU A 39 -12.96 -1.34 4.96
CA LEU A 39 -12.19 -2.22 4.10
C LEU A 39 -10.79 -1.62 3.88
N ILE A 40 -9.78 -2.30 4.41
CA ILE A 40 -8.38 -1.93 4.26
C ILE A 40 -7.83 -2.59 3.00
N SER A 41 -7.16 -1.82 2.16
CA SER A 41 -6.22 -2.36 1.18
C SER A 41 -4.79 -2.03 1.58
N ALA A 42 -3.90 -3.01 1.50
CA ALA A 42 -2.46 -2.84 1.63
C ALA A 42 -1.80 -3.18 0.27
N PRO A 43 -1.83 -2.23 -0.70
CA PRO A 43 -1.45 -2.48 -2.09
C PRO A 43 0.04 -2.78 -2.29
N HIS A 44 0.89 -2.37 -1.34
CA HIS A 44 2.34 -2.46 -1.45
C HIS A 44 2.97 -3.38 -0.41
N ALA A 45 2.16 -4.17 0.29
CA ALA A 45 2.57 -5.03 1.40
C ALA A 45 3.49 -6.21 1.03
N GLY A 46 3.28 -6.83 -0.13
CA GLY A 46 4.02 -8.02 -0.53
C GLY A 46 5.47 -7.68 -0.87
N ALA A 47 6.42 -8.48 -0.38
CA ALA A 47 7.85 -8.35 -0.72
C ALA A 47 8.38 -9.51 -1.57
N ALA A 48 7.83 -10.71 -1.39
CA ALA A 48 8.30 -11.93 -2.05
C ALA A 48 8.10 -11.88 -3.57
N ILE A 49 9.14 -12.19 -4.35
CA ILE A 49 9.13 -12.08 -5.81
C ILE A 49 8.74 -13.44 -6.42
N PRO A 50 7.84 -13.50 -7.43
CA PRO A 50 7.60 -14.74 -8.18
C PRO A 50 8.89 -15.39 -8.67
N GLU A 51 9.10 -16.67 -8.36
CA GLU A 51 10.31 -17.42 -8.72
C GLU A 51 10.58 -17.43 -10.23
N GLU A 52 9.53 -17.35 -11.06
CA GLU A 52 9.67 -17.22 -12.51
C GLU A 52 10.42 -15.97 -12.95
N LEU A 53 10.44 -14.92 -12.12
CA LEU A 53 11.21 -13.70 -12.37
C LEU A 53 12.68 -13.83 -11.98
N ALA A 54 13.06 -14.86 -11.20
CA ALA A 54 14.42 -15.03 -10.68
C ALA A 54 15.53 -14.97 -11.75
N PRO A 55 15.37 -15.57 -12.96
CA PRO A 55 16.37 -15.49 -14.01
C PRO A 55 16.63 -14.08 -14.55
N PHE A 56 15.76 -13.12 -14.23
CA PHE A 56 15.85 -11.73 -14.70
C PHE A 56 16.22 -10.76 -13.58
N LEU A 57 16.42 -11.23 -12.35
CA LEU A 57 16.74 -10.37 -11.22
C LEU A 57 18.22 -9.98 -11.27
N SER A 58 18.48 -8.70 -11.02
CA SER A 58 19.83 -8.17 -10.87
C SER A 58 20.59 -8.92 -9.76
N PRO A 59 21.83 -9.38 -10.00
CA PRO A 59 22.67 -9.96 -8.95
C PRO A 59 22.98 -8.97 -7.79
N ALA A 60 22.79 -7.67 -8.02
CA ALA A 60 22.94 -6.64 -7.00
C ALA A 60 21.68 -6.49 -6.11
N LEU A 61 20.57 -7.14 -6.46
CA LEU A 61 19.37 -7.14 -5.65
C LEU A 61 19.62 -7.94 -4.37
N THR A 62 19.56 -7.25 -3.24
CA THR A 62 19.65 -7.86 -1.92
C THR A 62 18.26 -8.00 -1.32
N ARG A 63 18.10 -8.86 -0.30
CA ARG A 63 16.84 -8.96 0.44
C ARG A 63 16.46 -7.63 1.10
N ARG A 64 17.44 -6.84 1.54
CA ARG A 64 17.24 -5.46 2.01
C ARG A 64 16.54 -4.59 0.95
N LEU A 65 17.07 -4.57 -0.27
CA LEU A 65 16.51 -3.76 -1.37
C LEU A 65 15.13 -4.27 -1.83
N GLN A 66 14.94 -5.59 -1.83
CA GLN A 66 13.66 -6.23 -2.10
C GLN A 66 12.57 -5.70 -1.16
N TYR A 67 12.85 -5.65 0.14
CA TYR A 67 11.88 -5.23 1.16
C TYR A 67 11.76 -3.70 1.23
N ASP A 68 12.85 -2.94 1.09
CA ASP A 68 12.82 -1.47 1.08
C ASP A 68 11.91 -0.89 -0.01
N PHE A 69 11.82 -1.58 -1.15
CA PHE A 69 10.97 -1.19 -2.28
C PHE A 69 9.46 -1.45 -2.07
N THR A 70 9.06 -1.90 -0.89
CA THR A 70 7.70 -2.31 -0.53
C THR A 70 7.27 -1.69 0.79
N ASP A 71 5.99 -1.77 1.12
CA ASP A 71 5.41 -1.27 2.37
C ASP A 71 5.22 -2.46 3.31
N VAL A 72 6.33 -3.18 3.53
CA VAL A 72 6.28 -4.53 4.13
C VAL A 72 5.72 -4.52 5.55
N ALA A 73 5.92 -3.44 6.30
CA ALA A 73 5.43 -3.33 7.67
C ALA A 73 3.90 -3.30 7.74
N THR A 74 3.23 -2.84 6.66
CA THR A 74 1.77 -2.85 6.61
C THR A 74 1.18 -4.24 6.73
N ALA A 75 1.81 -5.28 6.17
CA ALA A 75 1.22 -6.61 6.05
C ALA A 75 0.86 -7.22 7.41
N ALA A 76 1.81 -7.24 8.34
CA ALA A 76 1.63 -7.81 9.67
C ALA A 76 0.63 -6.99 10.49
N ILE A 77 0.72 -5.65 10.40
CA ILE A 77 -0.13 -4.72 11.15
C ILE A 77 -1.58 -4.80 10.71
N VAL A 78 -1.87 -4.74 9.39
CA VAL A 78 -3.26 -4.78 8.91
C VAL A 78 -3.92 -6.13 9.15
N ARG A 79 -3.16 -7.23 9.02
CA ARG A 79 -3.65 -8.58 9.38
C ARG A 79 -3.95 -8.66 10.86
N ARG A 80 -3.05 -8.15 11.72
CA ARG A 80 -3.26 -8.16 13.16
C ARG A 80 -4.45 -7.29 13.56
N TRP A 81 -4.60 -6.11 12.96
CA TRP A 81 -5.73 -5.22 13.23
C TRP A 81 -7.06 -5.86 12.80
N ALA A 82 -7.14 -6.43 11.59
CA ALA A 82 -8.32 -7.16 11.13
C ALA A 82 -8.67 -8.36 12.03
N ALA A 83 -7.66 -9.02 12.62
CA ALA A 83 -7.88 -10.12 13.55
C ALA A 83 -8.46 -9.69 14.91
N ILE A 84 -8.23 -8.45 15.37
CA ILE A 84 -8.71 -7.96 16.67
C ILE A 84 -9.91 -7.01 16.59
N ASP A 85 -10.24 -6.53 15.39
CA ASP A 85 -11.38 -5.66 15.17
C ASP A 85 -12.39 -6.33 14.22
N PRO A 86 -13.53 -6.84 14.73
CA PRO A 86 -14.54 -7.50 13.89
C PRO A 86 -15.20 -6.56 12.87
N ARG A 87 -14.96 -5.25 12.97
CA ARG A 87 -15.48 -4.24 12.04
C ARG A 87 -14.50 -3.92 10.89
N VAL A 88 -13.40 -4.67 10.79
CA VAL A 88 -12.36 -4.48 9.78
C VAL A 88 -12.21 -5.73 8.93
N VAL A 89 -12.20 -5.54 7.61
CA VAL A 89 -11.71 -6.53 6.65
C VAL A 89 -10.50 -5.93 5.95
N ALA A 90 -9.44 -6.71 5.75
CA ALA A 90 -8.23 -6.28 5.04
C ALA A 90 -7.95 -7.18 3.84
N VAL A 91 -7.47 -6.58 2.76
CA VAL A 91 -6.94 -7.27 1.58
C VAL A 91 -5.48 -6.87 1.41
N VAL A 92 -4.59 -7.86 1.43
CA VAL A 92 -3.14 -7.66 1.41
C VAL A 92 -2.60 -8.12 0.07
N ASN A 93 -2.01 -7.21 -0.71
CA ASN A 93 -1.39 -7.60 -1.98
C ASN A 93 -0.21 -8.55 -1.71
N PRO A 94 -0.20 -9.77 -2.27
CA PRO A 94 0.88 -10.72 -2.01
C PRO A 94 2.14 -10.41 -2.83
N HIS A 95 2.02 -9.66 -3.92
CA HIS A 95 3.14 -9.34 -4.81
C HIS A 95 3.77 -7.99 -4.48
N PRO A 96 5.10 -7.84 -4.66
CA PRO A 96 5.73 -6.54 -4.62
C PRO A 96 5.25 -5.67 -5.76
N ARG A 97 5.25 -4.35 -5.50
CA ARG A 97 4.99 -3.33 -6.52
C ARG A 97 5.95 -3.41 -7.73
N LEU A 98 7.04 -4.18 -7.61
CA LEU A 98 7.89 -4.61 -8.73
C LEU A 98 7.08 -5.28 -9.83
N VAL A 99 6.18 -6.22 -9.51
CA VAL A 99 5.41 -6.97 -10.51
C VAL A 99 4.52 -6.03 -11.31
N ARG A 100 3.76 -5.20 -10.60
CA ARG A 100 3.10 -3.98 -11.07
C ARG A 100 2.55 -3.26 -9.85
N ASP A 101 2.59 -1.93 -9.86
CA ASP A 101 2.04 -1.10 -8.79
C ASP A 101 0.49 -1.04 -8.90
N PRO A 102 -0.28 -1.69 -8.00
CA PRO A 102 -1.75 -1.63 -8.05
C PRO A 102 -2.33 -0.29 -7.57
N ASN A 103 -1.46 0.61 -7.10
CA ASN A 103 -1.79 1.97 -6.73
C ASN A 103 -1.50 2.97 -7.88
N ARG A 104 -1.39 2.46 -9.10
CA ARG A 104 -1.44 3.20 -10.36
C ARG A 104 -2.67 2.78 -11.16
N ALA A 105 -3.11 3.64 -12.08
CA ALA A 105 -4.11 3.22 -13.05
C ALA A 105 -3.54 2.04 -13.86
N ARG A 106 -4.35 0.99 -14.07
CA ARG A 106 -3.93 -0.15 -14.88
C ARG A 106 -3.61 0.34 -16.30
N PRO A 107 -2.39 0.12 -16.81
CA PRO A 107 -2.06 0.45 -18.19
C PRO A 107 -2.99 -0.25 -19.19
N ALA A 108 -3.30 0.45 -20.28
CA ALA A 108 -4.01 -0.16 -21.41
C ALA A 108 -3.15 -1.21 -22.12
N ASP A 109 -1.84 -0.98 -22.19
CA ASP A 109 -0.83 -1.90 -22.74
C ASP A 109 0.31 -2.10 -21.74
N ILE A 110 0.14 -3.07 -20.84
CA ILE A 110 1.16 -3.40 -19.82
C ILE A 110 2.48 -3.82 -20.46
N ALA A 111 2.41 -4.57 -21.58
CA ALA A 111 3.59 -5.09 -22.25
C ALA A 111 4.38 -3.96 -22.92
N GLY A 112 3.70 -3.08 -23.65
CA GLY A 112 4.31 -1.91 -24.29
C GLY A 112 4.91 -0.92 -23.29
N ASP A 113 4.22 -0.65 -22.17
CA ASP A 113 4.74 0.23 -21.12
C ASP A 113 5.99 -0.35 -20.46
N LEU A 114 5.99 -1.64 -20.12
CA LEU A 114 7.16 -2.32 -19.54
C LEU A 114 8.35 -2.32 -20.52
N ALA A 115 8.12 -2.66 -21.79
CA ALA A 115 9.17 -2.60 -22.81
C ALA A 115 9.78 -1.20 -22.92
N THR A 116 8.94 -0.15 -22.88
CA THR A 116 9.39 1.24 -22.89
C THR A 116 10.19 1.61 -21.65
N ALA A 117 9.75 1.17 -20.45
CA ALA A 117 10.46 1.42 -19.21
C ALA A 117 11.86 0.76 -19.19
N ILE A 118 11.97 -0.45 -19.72
CA ILE A 118 13.23 -1.18 -19.87
C ILE A 118 14.15 -0.44 -20.85
N GLU A 119 13.63 -0.01 -22.01
CA GLU A 119 14.42 0.76 -23.00
C GLU A 119 14.97 2.06 -22.41
N ARG A 120 14.13 2.83 -21.71
CA ARG A 120 14.58 4.08 -21.05
C ARG A 120 15.65 3.81 -20.00
N THR A 121 15.51 2.72 -19.26
CA THR A 121 16.52 2.29 -18.26
C THR A 121 17.82 1.89 -18.93
N ARG A 122 17.76 1.13 -20.05
CA ARG A 122 18.92 0.76 -20.86
C ARG A 122 19.67 1.99 -21.35
N ALA A 123 18.95 2.95 -21.93
CA ALA A 123 19.52 4.18 -22.48
C ALA A 123 20.16 5.08 -21.41
N ALA A 124 19.60 5.12 -20.21
CA ALA A 124 20.19 5.86 -19.08
C ALA A 124 21.47 5.20 -18.56
N GLY A 125 21.56 3.86 -18.63
CA GLY A 125 22.66 3.08 -18.08
C GLY A 125 22.48 2.75 -16.60
N ALA A 126 23.23 1.76 -16.12
CA ALA A 126 23.11 1.26 -14.76
C ALA A 126 23.35 2.38 -13.72
N TRP A 127 22.52 2.38 -12.66
CA TRP A 127 22.60 3.32 -11.53
C TRP A 127 22.31 4.78 -11.85
N GLN A 128 21.90 5.09 -13.08
CA GLN A 128 21.56 6.45 -13.49
C GLN A 128 20.10 6.76 -13.23
N LYS A 129 19.84 8.03 -12.93
CA LYS A 129 18.48 8.56 -12.85
C LYS A 129 17.81 8.43 -14.22
N VAL A 130 16.62 7.84 -14.24
CA VAL A 130 15.80 7.66 -15.44
C VAL A 130 14.41 8.25 -15.23
N ASP A 131 13.84 8.86 -16.27
CA ASP A 131 12.46 9.31 -16.28
C ASP A 131 11.51 8.22 -16.79
N LEU A 132 10.75 7.64 -15.86
CA LEU A 132 9.74 6.61 -16.15
C LEU A 132 8.32 7.19 -16.21
N SER A 133 8.17 8.51 -16.29
CA SER A 133 6.85 9.13 -16.36
C SER A 133 6.00 8.53 -17.47
N GLY A 134 4.79 8.10 -17.10
CA GLY A 134 3.81 7.49 -18.00
C GLY A 134 3.99 5.98 -18.24
N VAL A 135 5.07 5.37 -17.76
CA VAL A 135 5.37 3.93 -17.93
C VAL A 135 5.88 3.29 -16.63
N ASP A 136 5.61 3.91 -15.48
CA ASP A 136 6.12 3.51 -14.17
C ASP A 136 5.22 2.52 -13.42
N ALA A 137 4.23 1.92 -14.10
CA ALA A 137 3.40 0.87 -13.53
C ALA A 137 4.21 -0.38 -13.19
N ILE A 138 5.28 -0.67 -13.94
CA ILE A 138 6.28 -1.70 -13.65
C ILE A 138 7.65 -1.03 -13.77
N ARG A 139 8.45 -1.06 -12.69
CA ARG A 139 9.75 -0.36 -12.64
C ARG A 139 10.91 -1.36 -12.68
N PRO A 140 11.82 -1.27 -13.66
CA PRO A 140 13.03 -2.10 -13.70
C PRO A 140 14.06 -1.75 -12.61
N VAL A 141 13.89 -0.60 -11.94
CA VAL A 141 14.78 -0.04 -10.92
C VAL A 141 13.99 0.50 -9.73
N THR A 142 14.63 0.58 -8.56
CA THR A 142 14.02 1.17 -7.35
C THR A 142 13.75 2.68 -7.51
N PHE A 143 13.13 3.31 -6.51
CA PHE A 143 12.97 4.77 -6.47
C PHE A 143 14.30 5.53 -6.41
N SER A 144 15.35 4.87 -5.92
CA SER A 144 16.72 5.39 -5.86
C SER A 144 17.60 4.86 -7.01
N PHE A 145 16.98 4.30 -8.05
CA PHE A 145 17.63 3.82 -9.28
C PHE A 145 18.60 2.65 -9.09
N PHE A 146 18.38 1.83 -8.06
CA PHE A 146 19.10 0.57 -7.89
C PHE A 146 18.52 -0.46 -8.88
N PRO A 147 19.36 -1.20 -9.61
CA PRO A 147 18.90 -2.25 -10.53
C PRO A 147 18.12 -3.34 -9.79
N ILE A 148 16.88 -3.57 -10.18
CA ILE A 148 16.08 -4.71 -9.72
C ILE A 148 16.12 -5.82 -10.77
N LEU A 149 16.02 -5.44 -12.04
CA LEU A 149 16.08 -6.36 -13.18
C LEU A 149 17.40 -6.24 -13.91
N GLU A 150 17.90 -7.36 -14.43
CA GLU A 150 18.86 -7.36 -15.53
C GLU A 150 18.12 -6.91 -16.79
N VAL A 151 18.57 -5.79 -17.36
CA VAL A 151 17.97 -5.20 -18.57
C VAL A 151 18.38 -6.08 -19.76
N PRO A 152 17.42 -6.70 -20.48
CA PRO A 152 17.74 -7.58 -21.61
C PRO A 152 18.52 -6.87 -22.72
N GLU A 153 19.46 -7.58 -23.37
CA GLU A 153 20.27 -7.05 -24.47
C GLU A 153 19.61 -7.26 -25.85
N ASP A 154 18.68 -8.21 -25.97
CA ASP A 154 18.00 -8.56 -27.22
C ASP A 154 16.47 -8.64 -27.07
N ASP A 155 15.78 -8.63 -28.21
CA ASP A 155 14.32 -8.59 -28.31
C ASP A 155 13.65 -9.88 -27.80
N ASP A 156 14.30 -11.04 -27.99
CA ASP A 156 13.75 -12.32 -27.54
C ASP A 156 13.75 -12.41 -26.01
N ALA A 157 14.84 -11.96 -25.36
CA ALA A 157 14.96 -11.87 -23.92
C ALA A 157 14.00 -10.83 -23.34
N LEU A 158 13.82 -9.70 -24.01
CA LEU A 158 12.80 -8.70 -23.66
C LEU A 158 11.39 -9.30 -23.71
N HIS A 159 11.06 -10.02 -24.78
CA HIS A 159 9.76 -10.65 -24.94
C HIS A 159 9.49 -11.69 -23.84
N ARG A 160 10.48 -12.52 -23.49
CA ARG A 160 10.37 -13.48 -22.39
C ARG A 160 10.17 -12.80 -21.03
N LEU A 161 10.92 -11.74 -20.76
CA LEU A 161 10.77 -10.95 -19.53
C LEU A 161 9.35 -10.39 -19.41
N VAL A 162 8.88 -9.70 -20.46
CA VAL A 162 7.57 -9.05 -20.49
C VAL A 162 6.43 -10.06 -20.34
N SER A 163 6.48 -11.16 -21.10
CA SER A 163 5.47 -12.22 -21.00
C SER A 163 5.42 -12.84 -19.59
N THR A 164 6.58 -13.07 -18.97
CA THR A 164 6.65 -13.58 -17.59
C THR A 164 6.00 -12.63 -16.60
N PHE A 165 6.30 -11.32 -16.68
CA PHE A 165 5.67 -10.29 -15.84
C PHE A 165 4.15 -10.25 -15.97
N VAL A 166 3.64 -10.33 -17.20
CA VAL A 166 2.19 -10.34 -17.47
C VAL A 166 1.54 -11.60 -16.86
N GLU A 167 2.16 -12.76 -17.06
CA GLU A 167 1.64 -14.03 -16.56
C GLU A 167 1.62 -14.08 -15.02
N VAL A 168 2.75 -13.79 -14.37
CA VAL A 168 2.82 -13.81 -12.90
C VAL A 168 1.93 -12.74 -12.28
N GLY A 169 1.78 -11.59 -12.93
CA GLY A 169 0.90 -10.51 -12.49
C GLY A 169 -0.53 -10.99 -12.22
N GLU A 170 -1.10 -11.81 -13.11
CA GLU A 170 -2.49 -12.26 -12.96
C GLU A 170 -2.71 -13.28 -11.82
N ARG A 171 -1.65 -13.97 -11.38
CA ARG A 171 -1.70 -15.02 -10.36
C ARG A 171 -1.71 -14.50 -8.92
N GLY A 172 -1.22 -13.29 -8.68
CA GLY A 172 -1.25 -12.65 -7.35
C GLY A 172 -1.90 -11.29 -7.38
N LEU A 173 -1.37 -10.37 -8.19
CA LEU A 173 -1.88 -9.01 -8.28
C LEU A 173 -3.27 -8.92 -8.90
N GLY A 174 -3.54 -9.71 -9.95
CA GLY A 174 -4.87 -9.82 -10.55
C GLY A 174 -5.90 -10.36 -9.55
N VAL A 175 -5.50 -11.31 -8.70
CA VAL A 175 -6.34 -11.82 -7.61
C VAL A 175 -6.62 -10.72 -6.59
N TYR A 176 -5.58 -10.01 -6.15
CA TYR A 176 -5.70 -8.87 -5.24
C TYR A 176 -6.70 -7.83 -5.75
N GLU A 177 -6.58 -7.38 -7.00
CA GLU A 177 -7.50 -6.39 -7.57
C GLU A 177 -8.95 -6.90 -7.60
N ARG A 178 -9.16 -8.13 -8.10
CA ARG A 178 -10.51 -8.73 -8.17
C ARG A 178 -11.14 -8.86 -6.79
N VAL A 179 -10.39 -9.31 -5.78
CA VAL A 179 -10.88 -9.48 -4.41
C VAL A 179 -11.16 -8.13 -3.75
N ARG A 180 -10.22 -7.18 -3.85
CA ARG A 180 -10.39 -5.81 -3.34
C ARG A 180 -11.64 -5.16 -3.91
N ASP A 181 -11.82 -5.24 -5.22
CA ASP A 181 -12.94 -4.58 -5.92
C ASP A 181 -14.27 -5.27 -5.61
N ALA A 182 -14.30 -6.61 -5.60
CA ALA A 182 -15.49 -7.37 -5.22
C ALA A 182 -15.93 -7.09 -3.77
N LEU A 183 -14.99 -7.04 -2.82
CA LEU A 183 -15.30 -6.70 -1.43
C LEU A 183 -15.76 -5.24 -1.28
N SER A 184 -15.18 -4.33 -2.06
CA SER A 184 -15.56 -2.92 -2.07
C SER A 184 -17.01 -2.75 -2.50
N GLU A 185 -17.42 -3.37 -3.62
CA GLU A 185 -18.81 -3.28 -4.10
C GLU A 185 -19.78 -3.94 -3.11
N ARG A 186 -19.43 -5.09 -2.53
CA ARG A 186 -20.30 -5.77 -1.57
C ARG A 186 -20.54 -4.95 -0.29
N MET A 187 -19.50 -4.31 0.25
CA MET A 187 -19.63 -3.43 1.41
C MET A 187 -20.37 -2.14 1.06
N LEU A 188 -20.14 -1.58 -0.13
CA LEU A 188 -20.88 -0.44 -0.64
C LEU A 188 -22.37 -0.74 -0.75
N GLU A 189 -22.74 -1.85 -1.40
CA GLU A 189 -24.14 -2.27 -1.51
C GLU A 189 -24.79 -2.45 -0.14
N ARG A 190 -24.09 -3.05 0.82
CA ARG A 190 -24.59 -3.18 2.19
C ARG A 190 -24.83 -1.80 2.83
N ALA A 191 -23.86 -0.90 2.73
CA ALA A 191 -23.97 0.45 3.27
C ALA A 191 -25.17 1.20 2.67
N LEU A 192 -25.33 1.12 1.34
CA LEU A 192 -26.47 1.71 0.65
C LEU A 192 -27.80 1.09 1.10
N ARG A 193 -27.89 -0.23 1.27
CA ARG A 193 -29.13 -0.90 1.75
C ARG A 193 -29.50 -0.57 3.18
N THR A 194 -28.51 -0.40 4.05
CA THR A 194 -28.72 -0.30 5.51
C THR A 194 -28.59 1.13 6.05
N GLY A 195 -28.09 2.06 5.24
CA GLY A 195 -27.72 3.40 5.71
C GLY A 195 -26.49 3.42 6.60
N SER A 196 -25.66 2.36 6.59
CA SER A 196 -24.47 2.28 7.43
C SER A 196 -23.30 3.11 6.89
N SER A 197 -22.27 3.27 7.71
CA SER A 197 -20.97 3.75 7.24
C SER A 197 -20.22 2.69 6.43
N PHE A 198 -19.39 3.16 5.50
CA PHE A 198 -18.37 2.37 4.82
C PHE A 198 -17.18 3.26 4.48
N THR A 199 -16.00 2.86 4.95
CA THR A 199 -14.73 3.52 4.62
C THR A 199 -13.78 2.60 3.88
N ARG A 200 -13.27 3.07 2.73
CA ARG A 200 -12.12 2.48 2.03
C ARG A 200 -10.83 3.09 2.57
N LEU A 201 -10.02 2.29 3.24
CA LEU A 201 -8.73 2.71 3.76
C LEU A 201 -7.61 2.10 2.92
N SER A 202 -6.78 2.94 2.29
CA SER A 202 -5.55 2.48 1.64
C SER A 202 -4.39 2.69 2.62
N PHE A 203 -3.79 1.61 3.10
CA PHE A 203 -2.78 1.61 4.17
C PHE A 203 -1.39 1.44 3.55
N HIS A 204 -0.51 2.40 3.80
CA HIS A 204 0.84 2.52 3.23
C HIS A 204 1.84 2.81 4.34
N ASP A 205 3.10 2.52 4.04
CA ASP A 205 4.20 2.98 4.87
C ASP A 205 5.37 3.45 4.02
N THR A 206 6.09 4.44 4.54
CA THR A 206 7.25 5.01 3.85
C THR A 206 8.29 5.45 4.86
N MET A 207 9.57 5.29 4.53
CA MET A 207 10.67 5.85 5.31
C MET A 207 10.94 7.32 5.01
N ASN A 208 11.36 8.06 6.02
CA ASN A 208 11.95 9.40 5.87
C ASN A 208 13.41 9.36 5.42
N THR A 209 14.00 8.18 5.35
CA THR A 209 15.31 7.91 4.77
C THR A 209 15.21 7.11 3.45
N THR A 210 16.34 6.94 2.77
CA THR A 210 16.49 6.11 1.58
C THR A 210 17.85 5.39 1.58
N THR A 211 17.98 4.42 0.69
CA THR A 211 19.02 3.40 0.70
C THR A 211 20.34 3.86 0.06
N THR A 212 21.47 3.56 0.70
CA THR A 212 22.84 3.70 0.16
C THR A 212 23.24 2.46 -0.64
N ARG A 213 24.39 2.51 -1.34
CA ARG A 213 24.90 1.38 -2.13
C ARG A 213 25.18 0.13 -1.31
N GLU A 214 25.52 0.33 -0.05
CA GLU A 214 25.85 -0.71 0.92
C GLU A 214 24.60 -1.26 1.64
N GLY A 215 23.40 -0.78 1.27
CA GLY A 215 22.12 -1.23 1.80
C GLY A 215 21.68 -0.56 3.11
N ALA A 216 22.39 0.48 3.56
CA ALA A 216 21.96 1.28 4.71
C ALA A 216 20.80 2.21 4.30
N VAL A 217 19.69 2.22 5.03
CA VAL A 217 18.52 3.08 4.77
C VAL A 217 18.61 4.34 5.62
N SER A 218 19.66 5.15 5.42
CA SER A 218 20.02 6.25 6.31
C SER A 218 20.15 7.62 5.63
N VAL A 219 19.94 7.71 4.31
CA VAL A 219 20.02 8.98 3.59
C VAL A 219 18.71 9.75 3.76
N PRO A 220 18.69 10.93 4.42
CA PRO A 220 17.44 11.63 4.67
C PRO A 220 16.78 12.12 3.37
N ARG A 221 15.46 11.93 3.26
CA ARG A 221 14.66 12.56 2.20
C ARG A 221 14.62 14.08 2.36
N ALA A 222 14.31 14.79 1.27
CA ALA A 222 14.08 16.22 1.33
C ALA A 222 12.88 16.53 2.25
N GLU A 223 12.93 17.65 2.97
CA GLU A 223 11.93 17.99 4.00
C GLU A 223 10.49 17.99 3.48
N LYS A 224 10.28 18.46 2.24
CA LYS A 224 8.96 18.48 1.60
C LYS A 224 8.37 17.09 1.38
N ASP A 225 9.20 16.05 1.33
CA ASP A 225 8.87 14.66 1.05
C ASP A 225 8.84 13.80 2.32
N ARG A 226 9.08 14.41 3.50
CA ARG A 226 9.05 13.71 4.79
C ARG A 226 7.64 13.60 5.35
N LEU A 227 7.37 12.44 5.92
CA LEU A 227 6.19 12.15 6.72
C LEU A 227 6.27 12.74 8.13
N PRO A 228 5.12 12.99 8.77
CA PRO A 228 5.08 13.24 10.20
C PRO A 228 5.53 11.99 10.98
N ARG A 229 5.72 12.12 12.30
CA ARG A 229 6.29 11.04 13.12
C ARG A 229 5.43 9.78 13.20
N VAL A 230 4.11 9.88 12.97
CA VAL A 230 3.20 8.73 13.02
C VAL A 230 2.56 8.49 11.65
N VAL A 231 1.65 9.37 11.21
CA VAL A 231 0.84 9.12 10.01
C VAL A 231 0.38 10.40 9.32
N ALA A 232 0.38 10.39 8.00
CA ALA A 232 -0.34 11.35 7.18
C ALA A 232 -1.66 10.74 6.67
N LEU A 233 -2.78 11.38 6.98
CA LEU A 233 -4.10 10.99 6.49
C LEU A 233 -4.49 11.84 5.29
N SER A 234 -4.86 11.20 4.18
CA SER A 234 -5.03 11.90 2.91
C SER A 234 -6.36 11.56 2.25
N ASN A 235 -7.08 12.61 1.85
CA ASN A 235 -8.40 12.53 1.20
C ASN A 235 -8.43 13.29 -0.13
N ARG A 236 -7.28 13.57 -0.75
CA ARG A 236 -7.13 14.42 -1.95
C ARG A 236 -7.37 15.92 -1.74
N GLY A 237 -7.77 16.35 -0.55
CA GLY A 237 -7.95 17.75 -0.19
C GLY A 237 -6.66 18.52 0.09
N GLY A 238 -6.81 19.73 0.64
CA GLY A 238 -5.71 20.59 1.10
C GLY A 238 -5.25 20.24 2.51
N SER A 239 -4.44 21.11 3.12
CA SER A 239 -3.91 20.94 4.48
C SER A 239 -4.98 20.78 5.57
N ARG A 240 -6.24 21.13 5.27
CA ARG A 240 -7.40 20.94 6.15
C ARG A 240 -8.38 19.85 5.69
N GLY A 241 -8.06 19.12 4.63
CA GLY A 241 -8.96 18.15 3.98
C GLY A 241 -10.00 18.76 3.03
N GLU A 242 -10.05 20.08 2.90
CA GLU A 242 -11.00 20.81 2.06
C GLU A 242 -10.61 20.75 0.57
N SER A 243 -11.55 21.01 -0.33
CA SER A 243 -11.27 20.98 -1.77
C SER A 243 -10.18 21.98 -2.16
N ARG A 244 -9.20 21.51 -2.95
CA ARG A 244 -8.18 22.36 -3.59
C ARG A 244 -8.59 22.78 -4.99
N ASP A 245 -9.35 21.93 -5.66
CA ASP A 245 -9.79 22.06 -7.04
C ASP A 245 -11.19 21.42 -7.16
N PRO A 246 -12.23 22.15 -7.62
CA PRO A 246 -13.56 21.58 -7.85
C PRO A 246 -13.59 20.39 -8.81
N ALA A 247 -12.63 20.30 -9.75
CA ALA A 247 -12.53 19.18 -10.69
C ALA A 247 -11.87 17.93 -10.09
N ASP A 248 -11.17 18.07 -8.95
CA ASP A 248 -10.49 17.00 -8.22
C ASP A 248 -10.93 17.00 -6.74
N PRO A 249 -12.21 16.67 -6.49
CA PRO A 249 -12.82 16.83 -5.17
C PRO A 249 -12.26 15.80 -4.16
N PRO A 250 -12.28 16.15 -2.86
CA PRO A 250 -11.87 15.22 -1.80
C PRO A 250 -12.65 13.90 -1.79
N THR A 251 -12.00 12.83 -1.34
CA THR A 251 -12.53 11.46 -1.29
C THR A 251 -13.18 11.11 0.07
N MET A 252 -13.08 12.01 1.05
CA MET A 252 -13.71 11.93 2.38
C MET A 252 -14.09 13.36 2.81
N ASP A 253 -15.18 13.52 3.54
CA ASP A 253 -15.56 14.84 4.08
C ASP A 253 -14.46 15.42 4.98
N ALA A 254 -14.19 16.73 4.85
CA ALA A 254 -13.08 17.37 5.53
C ALA A 254 -13.26 17.40 7.06
N ALA A 255 -14.49 17.52 7.57
CA ALA A 255 -14.73 17.47 9.01
C ALA A 255 -14.52 16.06 9.56
N ARG A 256 -14.98 15.04 8.83
CA ARG A 256 -14.72 13.64 9.18
C ARG A 256 -13.24 13.29 9.12
N LEU A 257 -12.49 13.77 8.12
CA LEU A 257 -11.03 13.56 8.07
C LEU A 257 -10.33 14.16 9.29
N ARG A 258 -10.73 15.37 9.71
CA ARG A 258 -10.18 16.01 10.91
C ARG A 258 -10.55 15.23 12.18
N ALA A 259 -11.78 14.74 12.29
CA ALA A 259 -12.19 13.88 13.40
C ALA A 259 -11.37 12.58 13.44
N LEU A 260 -11.15 11.95 12.28
CA LEU A 260 -10.28 10.77 12.16
C LEU A 260 -8.84 11.08 12.60
N ALA A 261 -8.31 12.25 12.23
CA ALA A 261 -6.99 12.68 12.67
C ALA A 261 -6.91 12.90 14.18
N GLU A 262 -7.87 13.57 14.80
CA GLU A 262 -7.91 13.70 16.27
C GLU A 262 -7.99 12.34 16.96
N ALA A 263 -8.79 11.42 16.39
CA ALA A 263 -8.90 10.06 16.91
C ALA A 263 -7.57 9.28 16.79
N HIS A 264 -6.80 9.50 15.72
CA HIS A 264 -5.44 8.95 15.58
C HIS A 264 -4.48 9.57 16.60
N ARG A 265 -4.51 10.88 16.80
CA ARG A 265 -3.67 11.53 17.83
C ARG A 265 -3.92 10.94 19.21
N ALA A 266 -5.19 10.73 19.57
CA ALA A 266 -5.57 10.11 20.84
C ALA A 266 -5.23 8.61 20.89
N GLY A 267 -5.55 7.84 19.86
CA GLY A 267 -5.36 6.39 19.83
C GLY A 267 -3.89 5.95 19.83
N PHE A 268 -3.03 6.72 19.13
CA PHE A 268 -1.57 6.59 19.13
C PHE A 268 -0.88 7.36 20.27
N ARG A 269 -1.64 8.12 21.08
CA ARG A 269 -1.14 8.89 22.24
C ARG A 269 0.02 9.82 21.86
N VAL A 270 -0.13 10.52 20.74
CA VAL A 270 0.92 11.39 20.24
C VAL A 270 1.15 12.58 21.17
N SER A 271 2.41 13.02 21.25
CA SER A 271 2.77 14.17 22.07
C SER A 271 2.61 15.51 21.36
N GLN A 272 2.75 15.52 20.03
CA GLN A 272 2.63 16.72 19.21
C GLN A 272 1.52 16.56 18.18
N ALA A 273 0.77 17.62 17.92
CA ALA A 273 -0.36 17.55 16.99
C ALA A 273 0.09 17.28 15.54
N ASP A 274 1.28 17.70 15.17
CA ASP A 274 1.88 17.51 13.84
C ASP A 274 2.48 16.10 13.63
N ASP A 275 2.53 15.25 14.67
CA ASP A 275 2.83 13.82 14.53
C ASP A 275 1.77 13.09 13.67
N VAL A 276 0.58 13.68 13.57
CA VAL A 276 -0.49 13.29 12.64
C VAL A 276 -0.82 14.46 11.73
N ALA A 277 -0.51 14.32 10.44
CA ALA A 277 -0.71 15.35 9.43
C ALA A 277 -1.84 15.01 8.45
N LEU A 278 -2.30 16.00 7.68
CA LEU A 278 -3.27 15.82 6.61
C LEU A 278 -2.66 16.17 5.25
N ASN A 279 -2.89 15.32 4.24
CA ASN A 279 -2.57 15.61 2.84
C ASN A 279 -1.14 16.12 2.58
N LYS A 280 -0.15 15.68 3.39
CA LYS A 280 1.27 16.00 3.23
C LYS A 280 2.13 14.85 3.74
N PRO A 281 3.16 14.41 2.98
CA PRO A 281 3.54 14.89 1.65
C PRO A 281 2.65 14.34 0.54
N TYR A 282 1.86 13.30 0.83
CA TYR A 282 0.97 12.65 -0.13
C TYR A 282 -0.45 13.19 -0.05
N LEU A 283 -1.06 13.42 -1.21
CA LEU A 283 -2.45 13.87 -1.31
C LEU A 283 -3.44 12.69 -1.36
N GLY A 284 -2.99 11.49 -1.65
CA GLY A 284 -3.88 10.34 -1.82
C GLY A 284 -3.45 9.41 -2.94
N SER A 285 -3.88 8.17 -2.80
CA SER A 285 -3.55 7.01 -3.62
C SER A 285 -4.55 6.86 -4.77
N GLN A 286 -4.18 6.15 -5.83
CA GLN A 286 -5.11 5.83 -6.90
C GLN A 286 -6.31 5.02 -6.39
N GLU A 287 -6.09 4.14 -5.40
CA GLU A 287 -7.19 3.35 -4.82
C GLU A 287 -8.27 4.22 -4.17
N ILE A 288 -7.89 5.28 -3.44
CA ILE A 288 -8.89 6.16 -2.81
C ILE A 288 -9.54 7.09 -3.83
N LEU A 289 -8.83 7.44 -4.92
CA LEU A 289 -9.38 8.20 -6.03
C LEU A 289 -10.45 7.39 -6.78
N ALA A 290 -10.17 6.12 -7.06
CA ALA A 290 -11.12 5.20 -7.68
C ALA A 290 -12.36 4.99 -6.79
N ALA A 291 -12.15 4.74 -5.49
CA ALA A 291 -13.25 4.61 -4.53
C ALA A 291 -14.07 5.90 -4.42
N GLY A 292 -13.43 7.07 -4.34
CA GLY A 292 -14.12 8.35 -4.28
C GLY A 292 -14.91 8.66 -5.55
N ALA A 293 -14.39 8.30 -6.73
CA ALA A 293 -15.15 8.39 -7.98
C ALA A 293 -16.41 7.52 -7.95
N ARG A 294 -16.27 6.26 -7.52
CA ARG A 294 -17.39 5.33 -7.37
C ARG A 294 -18.44 5.84 -6.38
N PHE A 295 -18.03 6.38 -5.23
CA PHE A 295 -18.95 6.93 -4.23
C PHE A 295 -19.72 8.16 -4.73
N ARG A 296 -19.12 8.97 -5.60
CA ARG A 296 -19.81 10.10 -6.23
C ARG A 296 -20.92 9.65 -7.18
N GLU A 297 -20.73 8.55 -7.91
CA GLU A 297 -21.75 7.98 -8.80
C GLU A 297 -23.02 7.60 -8.02
N VAL A 298 -22.86 7.08 -6.81
CA VAL A 298 -23.96 6.60 -5.95
C VAL A 298 -24.37 7.61 -4.87
N ALA A 299 -23.87 8.85 -4.92
CA ALA A 299 -24.08 9.85 -3.86
C ALA A 299 -25.56 10.16 -3.59
N LYS A 300 -26.42 10.11 -4.63
CA LYS A 300 -27.87 10.31 -4.48
C LYS A 300 -28.52 9.18 -3.69
N ASP A 301 -28.12 7.94 -3.92
CA ASP A 301 -28.63 6.79 -3.19
C ASP A 301 -28.14 6.81 -1.75
N ALA A 302 -26.85 7.13 -1.54
CA ALA A 302 -26.27 7.29 -0.20
C ALA A 302 -27.01 8.37 0.61
N ALA A 303 -27.30 9.52 0.00
CA ALA A 303 -28.07 10.60 0.65
C ALA A 303 -29.50 10.16 1.00
N ARG A 304 -30.15 9.35 0.16
CA ARG A 304 -31.50 8.83 0.42
C ARG A 304 -31.53 7.85 1.61
N THR A 305 -30.50 7.02 1.75
CA THR A 305 -30.47 5.98 2.80
C THR A 305 -29.73 6.41 4.06
N GLY A 306 -29.05 7.55 4.02
CA GLY A 306 -28.20 8.03 5.11
C GLY A 306 -26.83 7.37 5.16
N ALA A 307 -26.46 6.59 4.14
CA ALA A 307 -25.16 5.92 4.09
C ALA A 307 -24.02 6.94 4.05
N GLN A 308 -22.98 6.69 4.85
CA GLN A 308 -21.77 7.50 4.88
C GLN A 308 -20.65 6.76 4.18
N LEU A 309 -20.18 7.31 3.06
CA LEU A 309 -19.16 6.70 2.21
C LEU A 309 -17.92 7.57 2.20
N ASP A 310 -16.78 7.02 2.59
CA ASP A 310 -15.50 7.74 2.67
C ASP A 310 -14.36 6.90 2.10
N ALA A 311 -13.37 7.55 1.47
CA ALA A 311 -12.12 6.91 1.10
C ALA A 311 -10.92 7.77 1.54
N VAL A 312 -9.96 7.14 2.22
CA VAL A 312 -8.82 7.80 2.85
C VAL A 312 -7.57 6.95 2.72
N GLN A 313 -6.42 7.59 2.51
CA GLN A 313 -5.11 6.94 2.61
C GLN A 313 -4.52 7.23 3.98
N ALA A 314 -3.93 6.23 4.61
CA ALA A 314 -3.05 6.40 5.75
C ALA A 314 -1.64 6.04 5.32
N GLU A 315 -0.75 7.03 5.31
CA GLU A 315 0.67 6.86 5.04
C GLU A 315 1.43 6.95 6.36
N PHE A 316 1.88 5.81 6.88
CA PHE A 316 2.61 5.74 8.13
C PHE A 316 4.11 5.91 7.94
N LEU A 317 4.78 6.51 8.93
CA LEU A 317 6.23 6.47 8.99
C LEU A 317 6.69 5.04 9.28
N ARG A 318 7.42 4.40 8.36
CA ARG A 318 7.88 3.01 8.54
C ARG A 318 8.78 2.88 9.78
N GLU A 319 9.63 3.86 10.06
CA GLU A 319 10.48 3.89 11.26
C GLU A 319 9.64 3.78 12.55
N PHE A 320 8.46 4.42 12.57
CA PHE A 320 7.52 4.30 13.68
C PHE A 320 6.86 2.91 13.73
N LEU A 321 6.45 2.37 12.58
CA LEU A 321 5.84 1.03 12.50
C LEU A 321 6.80 -0.09 12.88
N LEU A 322 8.10 0.06 12.61
CA LEU A 322 9.12 -0.94 12.91
C LEU A 322 9.73 -0.76 14.32
N GLY A 323 9.71 0.46 14.85
CA GLY A 323 10.32 0.80 16.13
C GLY A 323 11.82 1.12 16.02
N ASP A 324 12.36 1.75 17.07
CA ASP A 324 13.72 2.31 17.07
C ASP A 324 14.80 1.24 16.89
N ALA A 325 14.64 0.06 17.50
CA ALA A 325 15.63 -1.01 17.43
C ALA A 325 15.78 -1.57 16.01
N ALA A 326 14.66 -1.88 15.36
CA ALA A 326 14.67 -2.35 13.98
C ALA A 326 15.20 -1.25 13.04
N THR A 327 14.74 -0.01 13.23
CA THR A 327 15.20 1.15 12.44
C THR A 327 16.71 1.36 12.56
N ALA A 328 17.29 1.24 13.76
CA ALA A 328 18.73 1.35 13.96
C ALA A 328 19.50 0.29 13.15
N VAL A 329 19.00 -0.95 13.08
CA VAL A 329 19.58 -2.00 12.23
C VAL A 329 19.47 -1.65 10.74
N LEU A 330 18.35 -1.05 10.31
CA LEU A 330 18.17 -0.62 8.92
C LEU A 330 19.10 0.52 8.52
N HIS A 331 19.52 1.36 9.47
CA HIS A 331 20.40 2.50 9.21
C HIS A 331 21.87 2.12 9.03
N GLU A 332 22.24 0.88 9.38
CA GLU A 332 23.58 0.34 9.17
C GLU A 332 23.68 -0.42 7.83
N PRO A 333 24.88 -0.50 7.21
CA PRO A 333 25.11 -1.31 6.02
C PRO A 333 24.66 -2.77 6.20
N GLY A 334 24.05 -3.36 5.17
CA GLY A 334 23.53 -4.73 5.27
C GLY A 334 22.78 -5.22 4.03
N THR A 335 22.53 -6.53 3.98
CA THR A 335 21.89 -7.18 2.82
C THR A 335 20.61 -7.96 3.15
N ASP A 336 20.35 -8.22 4.43
CA ASP A 336 19.16 -8.94 4.91
C ASP A 336 18.07 -7.96 5.36
N TRP A 337 16.84 -8.40 5.59
CA TRP A 337 15.79 -7.62 6.25
C TRP A 337 15.80 -7.82 7.77
N ILE A 338 15.12 -6.94 8.52
CA ILE A 338 14.90 -7.16 9.97
C ILE A 338 13.84 -8.24 10.19
N THR A 339 13.77 -8.79 11.40
CA THR A 339 12.58 -9.51 11.86
C THR A 339 11.72 -8.52 12.63
N GLU A 340 10.46 -8.38 12.24
CA GLU A 340 9.51 -7.51 12.93
C GLU A 340 9.25 -8.02 14.35
N ASP A 341 9.16 -7.10 15.31
CA ASP A 341 8.78 -7.43 16.68
C ASP A 341 7.26 -7.66 16.76
N PRO A 342 6.78 -8.89 17.03
CA PRO A 342 5.36 -9.17 17.10
C PRO A 342 4.63 -8.39 18.21
N THR A 343 5.33 -8.04 19.29
CA THR A 343 4.76 -7.22 20.37
C THR A 343 4.51 -5.80 19.87
N HIS A 344 5.49 -5.20 19.19
CA HIS A 344 5.33 -3.88 18.58
C HIS A 344 4.23 -3.86 17.52
N VAL A 345 4.15 -4.90 16.67
CA VAL A 345 3.06 -5.06 15.68
C VAL A 345 1.69 -5.09 16.37
N ASP A 346 1.53 -5.84 17.48
CA ASP A 346 0.28 -5.85 18.24
C ASP A 346 -0.03 -4.47 18.83
N GLU A 347 0.95 -3.78 19.41
CA GLU A 347 0.76 -2.44 19.98
C GLU A 347 0.27 -1.43 18.94
N ILE A 348 0.84 -1.45 17.74
CA ILE A 348 0.40 -0.61 16.61
C ILE A 348 -1.01 -0.99 16.15
N ALA A 349 -1.31 -2.28 15.99
CA ALA A 349 -2.65 -2.74 15.60
C ALA A 349 -3.72 -2.34 16.64
N GLN A 350 -3.39 -2.43 17.93
CA GLN A 350 -4.25 -1.95 19.01
C GLN A 350 -4.43 -0.43 18.96
N ALA A 351 -3.40 0.33 18.59
CA ALA A 351 -3.50 1.77 18.39
C ALA A 351 -4.40 2.14 17.20
N CYS A 352 -4.31 1.41 16.09
CA CYS A 352 -5.25 1.54 14.97
C CYS A 352 -6.68 1.27 15.44
N LYS A 353 -6.93 0.13 16.10
CA LYS A 353 -8.24 -0.20 16.65
C LYS A 353 -8.79 0.90 17.58
N ARG A 354 -8.00 1.37 18.54
CA ARG A 354 -8.39 2.47 19.45
C ARG A 354 -8.73 3.75 18.69
N SER A 355 -7.92 4.12 17.70
CA SER A 355 -8.15 5.31 16.88
C SER A 355 -9.49 5.22 16.15
N TRP A 356 -9.80 4.07 15.57
CA TRP A 356 -11.07 3.86 14.88
C TRP A 356 -12.26 3.71 15.82
N ASP A 357 -12.07 3.17 17.03
CA ASP A 357 -13.09 3.17 18.08
C ASP A 357 -13.45 4.58 18.53
N LEU A 358 -12.46 5.45 18.71
CA LEU A 358 -12.67 6.87 19.03
C LEU A 358 -13.35 7.62 17.88
N TYR A 359 -12.96 7.36 16.64
CA TYR A 359 -13.59 7.98 15.46
C TYR A 359 -15.06 7.56 15.30
N ARG A 360 -15.39 6.28 15.53
CA ARG A 360 -16.78 5.80 15.50
C ARG A 360 -17.66 6.41 16.59
N ALA A 361 -17.06 6.89 17.68
CA ALA A 361 -17.77 7.50 18.80
C ALA A 361 -17.91 9.03 18.69
N SER A 362 -17.29 9.66 17.68
CA SER A 362 -17.23 11.13 17.53
C SER A 362 -18.40 11.74 16.75
#